data_AF-X1F263-F1
#
_entry.id   AF-X1F263-F1
#
_cell.length_a   1.000
_cell.length_b   1.000
_cell.length_c   1.000
_cell.angle_alpha   90.00
_cell.angle_beta   90.00
_cell.angle_gamma   90.00
#
_symmetry.space_group_name_H-M   'P 1'
#
loop_
_entity.id
_entity.type
_entity.pdbx_description
1 polymer ?
#
loop_
_entity_poly.entity_id
_entity_poly.type
_entity_poly.pdbx_seq_one_letter_code
_entity_poly.pdbx_strand_id
1 'polypeptide(L)'
;REEIIFYPVVSPIIINGIKGRTLERLSSSLKKFNLMPIQGIGFNENNNINFQEVGERPSNKIEAGSAIGIQLTRGDVNITSIGTVTYREGDKALALGHPFLKKGEVSFLFSAVYIYHSLPNMVMPFKLGAPLNLVGKIVQDREAGILAILNSYPRIIPLKLKVTNVSSGLSYQMGVQMINDYDLLEPLVSNITVQAIDNALDRIGLGTAQVEIEIKGEREGQELFRKNMYYSSDDIAIQAITEMPEIIDLIVNNYFEMVNLTEINIDIKIDNKKKIGKIEEIVLENSSIKPGDYLEAKIKIRPFREELIEKMLTIRIPSDTPPGEALLMVNGGGELDNQQEEFVNSDKQDYKSLEEVFKDISDRSRGNQIIGEVIIYSDELTSEKETSEDGLKKKEEEENLLISKIETDMVIEGYLEIPFT
;
A
#
# COMPACT_ATOMS: atom_id res chain seq x y z
N ARG A 1 21.15 -37.24 29.89
CA ARG A 1 20.75 -37.25 28.46
C ARG A 1 20.27 -35.85 28.18
N GLU A 2 21.04 -35.05 27.44
CA GLU A 2 20.55 -33.77 26.93
C GLU A 2 19.48 -34.10 25.88
N GLU A 3 18.27 -33.57 26.07
CA GLU A 3 17.23 -33.66 25.06
C GLU A 3 17.66 -32.84 23.85
N ILE A 4 17.91 -33.52 22.74
CA ILE A 4 18.13 -32.86 21.45
C ILE A 4 16.76 -32.41 20.98
N ILE A 5 16.46 -31.13 21.19
CA ILE A 5 15.24 -30.49 20.69
C ILE A 5 15.52 -30.10 19.23
N PHE A 6 14.83 -30.77 18.30
CA PHE A 6 14.86 -30.40 16.89
C PHE A 6 13.86 -29.27 16.64
N TYR A 7 14.34 -28.14 16.13
CA TYR A 7 13.50 -27.05 15.66
C TYR A 7 13.37 -27.12 14.14
N PRO A 8 12.20 -26.79 13.55
CA PRO A 8 12.07 -26.63 12.10
C PRO A 8 13.10 -25.63 11.59
N VAL A 9 13.81 -25.98 10.52
CA VAL A 9 14.77 -25.07 9.88
C VAL A 9 13.98 -23.93 9.25
N VAL A 10 14.24 -22.71 9.69
CA VAL A 10 13.67 -21.48 9.11
C VAL A 10 14.27 -21.30 7.72
N SER A 11 13.43 -21.13 6.70
CA SER A 11 13.90 -20.95 5.32
C SER A 11 14.62 -19.60 5.19
N PRO A 12 15.95 -19.58 4.91
CA PRO A 12 16.63 -18.33 4.65
C PRO A 12 16.15 -17.76 3.32
N ILE A 13 15.95 -16.45 3.27
CA ILE A 13 15.68 -15.71 2.04
C ILE A 13 16.77 -14.68 1.83
N ILE A 14 17.32 -14.64 0.63
CA ILE A 14 18.35 -13.70 0.23
C ILE A 14 17.65 -12.49 -0.39
N ILE A 15 17.95 -11.30 0.14
CA ILE A 15 17.36 -10.04 -0.31
C ILE A 15 18.44 -9.15 -0.93
N ASN A 16 18.21 -8.75 -2.18
CA ASN A 16 19.01 -7.79 -2.93
C ASN A 16 18.15 -6.59 -3.30
N GLY A 17 18.75 -5.40 -3.37
CA GLY A 17 18.04 -4.15 -3.71
C GLY A 17 17.40 -3.43 -2.54
N ILE A 18 17.18 -4.11 -1.40
CA ILE A 18 16.72 -3.53 -0.14
C ILE A 18 17.85 -3.59 0.90
N LYS A 19 18.06 -2.50 1.65
CA LYS A 19 19.15 -2.34 2.63
C LYS A 19 18.72 -1.53 3.87
N GLY A 20 19.53 -1.60 4.92
CA GLY A 20 19.39 -0.77 6.12
C GLY A 20 18.01 -0.90 6.78
N ARG A 21 17.39 0.22 7.16
CA ARG A 21 16.09 0.26 7.84
C ARG A 21 14.98 -0.47 7.08
N THR A 22 14.99 -0.41 5.76
CA THR A 22 13.93 -1.01 4.94
C THR A 22 14.06 -2.53 4.93
N LEU A 23 15.28 -3.05 5.02
CA LEU A 23 15.51 -4.49 5.23
C LEU A 23 14.97 -4.92 6.60
N GLU A 24 15.17 -4.13 7.66
CA GLU A 24 14.66 -4.44 9.00
C GLU A 24 13.12 -4.42 9.06
N ARG A 25 12.50 -3.42 8.40
CA ARG A 25 11.04 -3.33 8.25
C ARG A 25 10.48 -4.53 7.51
N LEU A 26 11.03 -4.82 6.32
CA LEU A 26 10.62 -5.99 5.54
C LEU A 26 10.84 -7.29 6.33
N SER A 27 11.96 -7.40 7.06
CA SER A 27 12.23 -8.55 7.91
C SER A 27 11.19 -8.74 8.99
N SER A 28 10.73 -7.66 9.59
CA SER A 28 9.66 -7.70 10.59
C SER A 28 8.33 -8.16 9.97
N SER A 29 7.98 -7.67 8.79
CA SER A 29 6.80 -8.12 8.04
C SER A 29 6.89 -9.59 7.62
N LEU A 30 8.08 -10.10 7.28
CA LEU A 30 8.27 -11.47 6.81
C LEU A 30 8.38 -12.52 7.92
N LYS A 31 8.62 -12.11 9.18
CA LYS A 31 8.59 -13.01 10.35
C LYS A 31 7.27 -13.76 10.48
N LYS A 32 6.14 -13.15 10.08
CA LYS A 32 4.81 -13.78 10.11
C LYS A 32 4.72 -15.02 9.22
N PHE A 33 5.61 -15.13 8.22
CA PHE A 33 5.73 -16.27 7.31
C PHE A 33 6.85 -17.25 7.68
N ASN A 34 7.47 -17.06 8.86
CA ASN A 34 8.63 -17.85 9.28
C ASN A 34 9.77 -17.84 8.23
N LEU A 35 9.97 -16.68 7.58
CA LEU A 35 11.08 -16.43 6.68
C LEU A 35 12.17 -15.67 7.42
N MET A 36 13.43 -16.02 7.19
CA MET A 36 14.58 -15.33 7.75
C MET A 36 15.36 -14.60 6.66
N PRO A 37 15.25 -13.27 6.58
CA PRO A 37 16.02 -12.49 5.62
C PRO A 37 17.51 -12.48 5.92
N ILE A 38 18.28 -12.60 4.85
CA ILE A 38 19.72 -12.44 4.82
C ILE A 38 20.02 -11.42 3.72
N GLN A 39 20.84 -10.42 4.02
CA GLN A 39 21.29 -9.47 3.01
C GLN A 39 22.14 -10.20 1.96
N GLY A 40 21.67 -10.18 0.71
CA GLY A 40 22.44 -10.64 -0.44
C GLY A 40 23.47 -9.61 -0.89
N ILE A 41 24.49 -10.08 -1.62
CA ILE A 41 25.43 -9.21 -2.32
C ILE A 41 24.77 -8.78 -3.63
N GLY A 42 24.39 -7.50 -3.74
CA GLY A 42 23.85 -6.94 -4.97
C GLY A 42 24.93 -6.83 -6.05
N PHE A 43 24.67 -7.41 -7.22
CA PHE A 43 25.48 -7.18 -8.40
C PHE A 43 24.69 -6.24 -9.31
N ASN A 44 25.16 -5.00 -9.49
CA ASN A 44 24.67 -4.15 -10.57
C ASN A 44 25.11 -4.80 -11.89
N GLU A 45 24.18 -5.00 -12.83
CA GLU A 45 24.48 -5.46 -14.20
C GLU A 45 25.38 -4.49 -14.99
N ASN A 46 25.73 -3.33 -14.42
CA ASN A 46 26.54 -2.28 -15.04
C ASN A 46 28.03 -2.29 -14.67
N ASN A 47 28.62 -3.45 -14.42
CA ASN A 47 30.08 -3.56 -14.42
C ASN A 47 30.51 -4.61 -15.45
N ASN A 48 31.44 -4.21 -16.33
CA ASN A 48 32.28 -5.09 -17.15
C ASN A 48 33.16 -5.97 -16.25
N ILE A 49 32.53 -6.78 -15.40
CA ILE A 49 33.18 -7.86 -14.69
C ILE A 49 33.01 -9.05 -15.64
N ASN A 50 34.09 -9.41 -16.33
CA ASN A 50 34.21 -10.70 -17.00
C ASN A 50 34.19 -11.82 -15.95
N PHE A 51 33.06 -12.01 -15.28
CA PHE A 51 32.70 -13.32 -14.79
C PHE A 51 32.45 -14.13 -16.05
N GLN A 52 33.34 -15.10 -16.31
CA GLN A 52 33.13 -16.21 -17.23
C GLN A 52 31.64 -16.50 -17.30
N GLU A 53 30.99 -16.26 -18.45
CA GLU A 53 29.54 -16.31 -18.64
C GLU A 53 28.96 -17.39 -17.73
N VAL A 54 28.40 -16.96 -16.61
CA VAL A 54 27.95 -17.87 -15.55
C VAL A 54 26.71 -18.52 -16.14
N GLY A 55 26.94 -19.67 -16.79
CA GLY A 55 26.09 -20.12 -17.88
C GLY A 55 24.64 -20.20 -17.46
N GLU A 56 23.76 -19.73 -18.33
CA GLU A 56 22.35 -20.03 -18.24
C GLU A 56 22.22 -21.55 -18.06
N ARG A 57 21.55 -21.98 -16.99
CA ARG A 57 21.09 -23.37 -16.90
C ARG A 57 19.73 -23.42 -17.57
N PRO A 58 19.64 -23.83 -18.85
CA PRO A 58 18.35 -24.07 -19.48
C PRO A 58 17.58 -25.10 -18.66
N SER A 59 16.25 -25.00 -18.70
CA SER A 59 15.33 -25.85 -17.94
C SER A 59 15.59 -27.35 -18.14
N ASN A 60 16.05 -27.77 -19.32
CA ASN A 60 16.42 -29.16 -19.63
C ASN A 60 17.66 -29.67 -18.87
N LYS A 61 18.45 -28.80 -18.23
CA LYS A 61 19.59 -29.16 -17.38
C LYS A 61 19.26 -29.23 -15.88
N ILE A 62 18.03 -28.92 -15.48
CA ILE A 62 17.60 -29.11 -14.09
C ILE A 62 17.51 -30.62 -13.79
N GLU A 63 18.24 -31.09 -12.79
CA GLU A 63 18.27 -32.49 -12.38
C GLU A 63 18.37 -32.62 -10.86
N ALA A 64 18.24 -33.84 -10.32
CA ALA A 64 18.43 -34.07 -8.88
C ALA A 64 19.78 -33.52 -8.41
N GLY A 65 19.78 -32.79 -7.29
CA GLY A 65 20.98 -32.09 -6.78
C GLY A 65 21.19 -30.68 -7.37
N SER A 66 20.44 -30.28 -8.41
CA SER A 66 20.52 -28.92 -8.95
C SER A 66 20.07 -27.89 -7.92
N ALA A 67 20.82 -26.80 -7.80
CA ALA A 67 20.43 -25.62 -7.04
C ALA A 67 19.32 -24.85 -7.78
N ILE A 68 18.26 -24.53 -7.05
CA ILE A 68 17.09 -23.81 -7.56
C ILE A 68 16.73 -22.65 -6.66
N GLY A 69 16.00 -21.69 -7.22
CA GLY A 69 15.52 -20.50 -6.54
C GLY A 69 14.00 -20.49 -6.50
N ILE A 70 13.46 -20.18 -5.33
CA ILE A 70 12.08 -19.77 -5.12
C ILE A 70 12.11 -18.25 -5.03
N GLN A 71 11.70 -17.55 -6.09
CA GLN A 71 11.73 -16.09 -6.09
C GLN A 71 10.35 -15.51 -5.76
N LEU A 72 10.32 -14.58 -4.81
CA LEU A 72 9.14 -13.76 -4.52
C LEU A 72 9.12 -12.51 -5.40
N THR A 73 10.30 -11.95 -5.67
CA THR A 73 10.48 -10.79 -6.55
C THR A 73 11.71 -10.94 -7.45
N ARG A 74 11.66 -10.28 -8.61
CA ARG A 74 12.74 -10.21 -9.60
C ARG A 74 12.83 -8.81 -10.21
N GLY A 75 14.03 -8.31 -10.47
CA GLY A 75 14.26 -6.98 -11.06
C GLY A 75 15.26 -6.19 -10.22
N ASP A 76 14.98 -4.92 -9.96
CA ASP A 76 15.84 -4.09 -9.10
C ASP A 76 15.86 -4.58 -7.63
N VAL A 77 14.78 -5.25 -7.20
CA VAL A 77 14.71 -5.97 -5.94
C VAL A 77 14.53 -7.45 -6.22
N ASN A 78 15.44 -8.28 -5.70
CA ASN A 78 15.35 -9.74 -5.80
C ASN A 78 15.24 -10.33 -4.39
N ILE A 79 14.17 -11.08 -4.15
CA ILE A 79 13.94 -11.82 -2.91
C ILE A 79 13.83 -13.29 -3.27
N THR A 80 14.83 -14.07 -2.87
CA THR A 80 15.00 -15.47 -3.32
C THR A 80 15.35 -16.39 -2.18
N SER A 81 14.64 -17.51 -2.05
CA SER A 81 15.09 -18.64 -1.24
C SER A 81 15.79 -19.67 -2.12
N ILE A 82 16.91 -20.23 -1.65
CA ILE A 82 17.69 -21.22 -2.39
C ILE A 82 17.36 -22.62 -1.88
N GLY A 83 16.95 -23.48 -2.80
CA GLY A 83 16.64 -24.88 -2.56
C GLY A 83 17.48 -25.82 -3.41
N THR A 84 17.13 -27.11 -3.35
CA THR A 84 17.74 -28.16 -4.18
C THR A 84 16.65 -29.06 -4.73
N VAL A 85 16.81 -29.49 -5.98
CA VAL A 85 15.91 -30.47 -6.60
C VAL A 85 16.19 -31.86 -6.03
N THR A 86 15.13 -32.52 -5.58
CA THR A 86 15.16 -33.88 -5.03
C THR A 86 15.00 -34.91 -6.15
N TYR A 87 14.05 -34.67 -7.05
CA TYR A 87 13.73 -35.59 -8.14
C TYR A 87 13.13 -34.85 -9.33
N ARG A 88 13.35 -35.37 -10.54
CA ARG A 88 12.76 -34.85 -11.77
C ARG A 88 12.17 -35.99 -12.60
N GLU A 89 10.94 -35.78 -13.07
CA GLU A 89 10.27 -36.63 -14.05
C GLU A 89 9.74 -35.76 -15.20
N GLY A 90 10.36 -35.86 -16.37
CA GLY A 90 10.01 -35.02 -17.52
C GLY A 90 10.14 -33.53 -17.18
N ASP A 91 9.03 -32.78 -17.28
CA ASP A 91 8.97 -31.35 -16.93
C ASP A 91 8.56 -31.08 -15.48
N LYS A 92 8.36 -32.12 -14.66
CA LYS A 92 8.02 -31.96 -13.24
C LYS A 92 9.28 -32.12 -12.39
N ALA A 93 9.49 -31.21 -11.45
CA ALA A 93 10.58 -31.28 -10.49
C ALA A 93 10.02 -31.22 -9.06
N LEU A 94 10.36 -32.21 -8.26
CA LEU A 94 10.20 -32.16 -6.80
C LEU A 94 11.46 -31.55 -6.20
N ALA A 95 11.30 -30.58 -5.32
CA ALA A 95 12.40 -29.91 -4.67
C ALA A 95 12.12 -29.70 -3.18
N LEU A 96 13.19 -29.45 -2.44
CA LEU A 96 13.19 -29.43 -0.98
C LEU A 96 12.82 -30.79 -0.35
N GLY A 97 12.88 -30.82 0.97
CA GLY A 97 12.33 -31.90 1.82
C GLY A 97 11.50 -31.32 2.98
N HIS A 98 11.00 -30.11 2.81
CA HIS A 98 10.24 -29.32 3.78
C HIS A 98 9.41 -28.26 3.02
N PRO A 99 8.34 -27.70 3.61
CA PRO A 99 7.60 -26.63 2.96
C PRO A 99 8.46 -25.35 2.88
N PHE A 100 8.15 -24.49 1.92
CA PHE A 100 8.67 -23.12 1.91
C PHE A 100 7.80 -22.20 2.78
N LEU A 101 6.54 -22.02 2.39
CA LEU A 101 5.50 -21.27 3.10
C LEU A 101 4.31 -22.14 3.52
N LYS A 102 4.22 -23.38 3.03
CA LYS A 102 3.12 -24.34 3.30
C LYS A 102 1.75 -23.81 2.86
N LYS A 103 1.70 -23.04 1.77
CA LYS A 103 0.46 -22.42 1.25
C LYS A 103 -0.41 -23.34 0.40
N GLY A 104 0.09 -24.54 0.07
CA GLY A 104 -0.66 -25.49 -0.73
C GLY A 104 -0.52 -25.23 -2.21
N GLU A 105 -1.60 -24.85 -2.89
CA GLU A 105 -1.49 -24.43 -4.30
C GLU A 105 -0.88 -23.03 -4.36
N VAL A 106 0.16 -22.87 -5.17
CA VAL A 106 0.93 -21.64 -5.26
C VAL A 106 1.33 -21.39 -6.71
N SER A 107 1.81 -20.19 -7.01
CA SER A 107 2.31 -19.83 -8.34
C SER A 107 3.58 -18.99 -8.21
N PHE A 108 4.64 -19.56 -7.65
CA PHE A 108 5.91 -18.85 -7.42
C PHE A 108 6.88 -18.99 -8.59
N LEU A 109 7.80 -18.04 -8.69
CA LEU A 109 8.87 -18.04 -9.70
C LEU A 109 9.89 -19.13 -9.37
N PHE A 110 10.18 -20.00 -10.35
CA PHE A 110 11.18 -21.06 -10.24
C PHE A 110 12.37 -20.73 -11.13
N SER A 111 13.55 -20.53 -10.53
CA SER A 111 14.79 -20.23 -11.26
C SER A 111 15.88 -21.25 -11.02
N ALA A 112 16.79 -21.34 -11.99
CA ALA A 112 18.09 -21.92 -11.71
C ALA A 112 18.88 -20.98 -10.81
N VAL A 113 19.75 -21.51 -9.96
CA VAL A 113 20.60 -20.70 -9.08
C VAL A 113 22.06 -21.05 -9.31
N TYR A 114 22.89 -20.01 -9.40
CA TYR A 114 24.33 -20.15 -9.29
C TYR A 114 24.76 -20.03 -7.83
N ILE A 115 25.56 -20.98 -7.36
CA ILE A 115 26.05 -21.00 -5.98
C ILE A 115 27.48 -20.49 -5.98
N TYR A 116 27.70 -19.34 -5.33
CA TYR A 116 29.04 -18.79 -5.12
C TYR A 116 29.78 -19.56 -4.03
N HIS A 117 29.09 -19.80 -2.91
CA HIS A 117 29.71 -20.42 -1.76
C HIS A 117 28.68 -21.11 -0.87
N SER A 118 29.12 -22.13 -0.14
CA SER A 118 28.34 -22.74 0.94
C SER A 118 28.99 -22.32 2.25
N LEU A 119 28.26 -21.57 3.07
CA LEU A 119 28.77 -21.09 4.34
C LEU A 119 28.50 -22.13 5.44
N PRO A 120 29.55 -22.74 6.00
CA PRO A 120 29.40 -23.64 7.12
C PRO A 120 29.05 -22.84 8.38
N ASN A 121 27.97 -23.19 9.05
CA ASN A 121 27.58 -22.61 10.33
C ASN A 121 26.85 -23.67 11.15
N MET A 122 27.17 -23.76 12.44
CA MET A 122 26.63 -24.78 13.34
C MET A 122 25.16 -24.58 13.69
N VAL A 123 24.68 -23.33 13.61
CA VAL A 123 23.31 -22.93 13.93
C VAL A 123 22.46 -22.88 12.67
N MET A 124 22.99 -22.32 11.58
CA MET A 124 22.28 -22.21 10.30
C MET A 124 23.26 -22.23 9.12
N PRO A 125 23.59 -23.39 8.55
CA PRO A 125 24.35 -23.45 7.31
C PRO A 125 23.47 -22.94 6.15
N PHE A 126 24.02 -22.11 5.28
CA PHE A 126 23.28 -21.60 4.12
C PHE A 126 24.18 -21.46 2.89
N LYS A 127 23.54 -21.42 1.71
CA LYS A 127 24.23 -21.19 0.44
C LYS A 127 24.10 -19.71 0.06
N LEU A 128 25.23 -19.11 -0.34
CA LEU A 128 25.25 -17.84 -1.04
C LEU A 128 25.17 -18.10 -2.52
N GLY A 129 24.16 -17.56 -3.17
CA GLY A 129 23.92 -17.71 -4.59
C GLY A 129 23.11 -16.56 -5.15
N ALA A 130 23.07 -16.48 -6.47
CA ALA A 130 22.22 -15.57 -7.21
C ALA A 130 21.29 -16.38 -8.14
N PRO A 131 20.01 -15.96 -8.27
CA PRO A 131 19.14 -16.52 -9.28
C PRO A 131 19.68 -16.21 -10.68
N LEU A 132 19.59 -17.19 -11.57
CA LEU A 132 19.83 -17.07 -13.00
C LEU A 132 18.47 -16.94 -13.69
N ASN A 133 18.31 -17.58 -14.85
CA ASN A 133 17.07 -17.57 -15.60
C ASN A 133 15.94 -18.30 -14.89
N LEU A 134 14.72 -17.83 -15.14
CA LEU A 134 13.50 -18.55 -14.82
C LEU A 134 13.45 -19.84 -15.65
N VAL A 135 13.29 -20.96 -14.97
CA VAL A 135 13.19 -22.28 -15.58
C VAL A 135 11.79 -22.86 -15.49
N GLY A 136 10.89 -22.22 -14.72
CA GLY A 136 9.47 -22.57 -14.68
C GLY A 136 8.71 -21.87 -13.55
N LYS A 137 7.75 -22.60 -12.97
CA LYS A 137 6.91 -22.14 -11.87
C LYS A 137 6.73 -23.23 -10.82
N ILE A 138 6.57 -22.82 -9.58
CA ILE A 138 6.19 -23.71 -8.47
C ILE A 138 4.68 -23.71 -8.39
N VAL A 139 4.08 -24.91 -8.39
CA VAL A 139 2.62 -25.11 -8.40
C VAL A 139 2.07 -25.67 -7.10
N GLN A 140 2.92 -26.30 -6.28
CA GLN A 140 2.54 -26.80 -4.96
C GLN A 140 3.65 -26.53 -3.96
N ASP A 141 3.25 -26.18 -2.74
CA ASP A 141 4.09 -26.02 -1.56
C ASP A 141 3.40 -26.69 -0.37
N ARG A 142 3.84 -27.91 -0.07
CA ARG A 142 3.22 -28.83 0.89
C ARG A 142 4.26 -29.24 1.93
N GLU A 143 3.82 -29.94 2.97
CA GLU A 143 4.70 -30.38 4.08
C GLU A 143 5.95 -31.14 3.61
N ALA A 144 5.83 -31.97 2.57
CA ALA A 144 6.96 -32.76 2.09
C ALA A 144 7.96 -31.98 1.22
N GLY A 145 7.59 -30.80 0.72
CA GLY A 145 8.36 -30.07 -0.28
C GLY A 145 7.50 -29.33 -1.29
N ILE A 146 8.15 -28.93 -2.37
CA ILE A 146 7.52 -28.20 -3.47
C ILE A 146 7.47 -29.04 -4.75
N LEU A 147 6.45 -28.78 -5.58
CA LEU A 147 6.36 -29.28 -6.95
C LEU A 147 6.49 -28.09 -7.90
N ALA A 148 7.45 -28.17 -8.82
CA ALA A 148 7.63 -27.21 -9.91
C ALA A 148 7.34 -27.85 -11.27
N ILE A 149 6.86 -27.02 -12.20
CA ILE A 149 6.68 -27.35 -13.62
C ILE A 149 7.65 -26.48 -14.41
N LEU A 150 8.57 -27.14 -15.11
CA LEU A 150 9.54 -26.51 -16.00
C LEU A 150 8.86 -25.97 -17.26
N ASN A 151 9.43 -24.93 -17.85
CA ASN A 151 8.94 -24.30 -19.10
C ASN A 151 7.50 -23.77 -19.01
N SER A 152 6.97 -23.61 -17.80
CA SER A 152 5.68 -22.98 -17.52
C SER A 152 5.92 -21.87 -16.51
N TYR A 153 5.43 -20.67 -16.75
CA TYR A 153 5.77 -19.49 -15.94
C TYR A 153 4.55 -18.98 -15.17
N PRO A 154 4.73 -18.44 -13.95
CA PRO A 154 3.62 -17.89 -13.19
C PRO A 154 3.18 -16.55 -13.80
N ARG A 155 1.94 -16.13 -13.50
CA ARG A 155 1.58 -14.72 -13.68
C ARG A 155 2.37 -13.88 -12.68
N ILE A 156 2.84 -12.73 -13.14
CA ILE A 156 3.58 -11.77 -12.34
C ILE A 156 2.85 -10.44 -12.28
N ILE A 157 3.01 -9.73 -11.17
CA ILE A 157 2.53 -8.36 -11.00
C ILE A 157 3.73 -7.44 -11.19
N PRO A 158 3.80 -6.65 -12.28
CA PRO A 158 4.81 -5.62 -12.44
C PRO A 158 4.50 -4.43 -11.53
N LEU A 159 5.46 -4.09 -10.68
CA LEU A 159 5.51 -2.86 -9.89
C LEU A 159 6.49 -1.89 -10.53
N LYS A 160 6.00 -0.73 -10.96
CA LYS A 160 6.82 0.37 -11.47
C LYS A 160 6.75 1.53 -10.50
N LEU A 161 7.91 1.96 -10.05
CA LEU A 161 8.08 3.03 -9.10
C LEU A 161 8.87 4.16 -9.73
N LYS A 162 8.39 5.38 -9.56
CA LYS A 162 9.14 6.58 -9.91
C LYS A 162 9.06 7.56 -8.76
N VAL A 163 10.21 7.93 -8.21
CA VAL A 163 10.30 8.93 -7.15
C VAL A 163 11.09 10.13 -7.68
N THR A 164 10.52 11.31 -7.58
CA THR A 164 11.12 12.57 -8.03
C THR A 164 11.34 13.48 -6.84
N ASN A 165 12.59 13.81 -6.55
CA ASN A 165 12.93 14.84 -5.58
C ASN A 165 12.81 16.22 -6.26
N VAL A 166 11.74 16.95 -5.96
CA VAL A 166 11.42 18.24 -6.58
C VAL A 166 12.49 19.29 -6.25
N SER A 167 13.11 19.22 -5.07
CA SER A 167 14.12 20.18 -4.65
C SER A 167 15.44 20.03 -5.40
N SER A 168 15.86 18.81 -5.75
CA SER A 168 17.09 18.55 -6.50
C SER A 168 16.86 18.35 -8.01
N GLY A 169 15.62 18.09 -8.43
CA GLY A 169 15.27 17.72 -9.79
C GLY A 169 15.66 16.28 -10.17
N LEU A 170 16.23 15.51 -9.24
CA LEU A 170 16.63 14.12 -9.49
C LEU A 170 15.41 13.20 -9.46
N SER A 171 15.40 12.21 -10.35
CA SER A 171 14.38 11.16 -10.39
C SER A 171 15.06 9.80 -10.29
N TYR A 172 14.48 8.94 -9.45
CA TYR A 172 14.86 7.54 -9.29
C TYR A 172 13.70 6.67 -9.79
N GLN A 173 14.02 5.64 -10.55
CA GLN A 173 13.04 4.69 -11.08
C GLN A 173 13.43 3.28 -10.67
N MET A 174 12.41 2.47 -10.43
CA MET A 174 12.59 1.07 -10.06
C MET A 174 11.49 0.21 -10.67
N GLY A 175 11.87 -0.95 -11.19
CA GLY A 175 10.98 -1.95 -11.76
C GLY A 175 11.16 -3.30 -11.08
N VAL A 176 10.07 -3.87 -10.58
CA VAL A 176 10.07 -5.16 -9.90
C VAL A 176 8.93 -6.03 -10.42
N GLN A 177 9.22 -7.28 -10.75
CA GLN A 177 8.24 -8.32 -11.04
C GLN A 177 7.98 -9.08 -9.74
N MET A 178 6.74 -9.11 -9.28
CA MET A 178 6.34 -9.78 -8.03
C MET A 178 5.48 -11.00 -8.35
N ILE A 179 5.52 -11.99 -7.47
CA ILE A 179 4.55 -13.09 -7.51
C ILE A 179 3.13 -12.56 -7.23
N ASN A 180 2.12 -13.18 -7.84
CA ASN A 180 0.73 -12.94 -7.48
C ASN A 180 0.36 -13.77 -6.24
N ASP A 181 0.80 -13.30 -5.07
CA ASP A 181 0.48 -13.89 -3.77
C ASP A 181 0.05 -12.79 -2.81
N TYR A 182 -1.24 -12.80 -2.46
CA TYR A 182 -1.86 -11.67 -1.78
C TYR A 182 -1.33 -11.39 -0.38
N ASP A 183 -0.97 -12.42 0.39
CA ASP A 183 -0.41 -12.25 1.74
C ASP A 183 0.96 -11.55 1.70
N LEU A 184 1.71 -11.80 0.63
CA LEU A 184 3.05 -11.24 0.40
C LEU A 184 3.01 -9.93 -0.39
N LEU A 185 1.93 -9.64 -1.12
CA LEU A 185 1.84 -8.47 -1.99
C LEU A 185 2.02 -7.16 -1.21
N GLU A 186 1.25 -6.95 -0.14
CA GLU A 186 1.36 -5.75 0.71
C GLU A 186 2.78 -5.53 1.24
N PRO A 187 3.39 -6.47 1.99
CA PRO A 187 4.68 -6.21 2.59
C PRO A 187 5.77 -6.03 1.52
N LEU A 188 5.63 -6.62 0.34
CA LEU A 188 6.53 -6.38 -0.78
C LEU A 188 6.35 -4.96 -1.34
N VAL A 189 5.13 -4.56 -1.74
CA VAL A 189 4.86 -3.23 -2.33
C VAL A 189 5.25 -2.12 -1.36
N SER A 190 4.84 -2.19 -0.10
CA SER A 190 5.11 -1.16 0.91
C SER A 190 6.60 -0.97 1.13
N ASN A 191 7.36 -2.05 1.39
CA ASN A 191 8.79 -1.93 1.70
C ASN A 191 9.63 -1.62 0.46
N ILE A 192 9.26 -2.14 -0.72
CA ILE A 192 9.93 -1.78 -1.98
C ILE A 192 9.73 -0.29 -2.26
N THR A 193 8.53 0.25 -2.05
CA THR A 193 8.25 1.69 -2.20
C THR A 193 9.08 2.54 -1.24
N VAL A 194 9.16 2.18 0.04
CA VAL A 194 10.03 2.88 1.03
C VAL A 194 11.50 2.86 0.57
N GLN A 195 11.98 1.71 0.07
CA GLN A 195 13.36 1.63 -0.45
C GLN A 195 13.58 2.56 -1.64
N ALA A 196 12.59 2.69 -2.53
CA ALA A 196 12.64 3.60 -3.67
C ALA A 196 12.74 5.07 -3.22
N ILE A 197 11.93 5.45 -2.23
CA ILE A 197 11.93 6.80 -1.66
C ILE A 197 13.28 7.09 -1.00
N ASP A 198 13.78 6.20 -0.17
CA ASP A 198 15.06 6.37 0.53
C ASP A 198 16.22 6.53 -0.46
N ASN A 199 16.24 5.73 -1.54
CA ASN A 199 17.26 5.85 -2.58
C ASN A 199 17.15 7.17 -3.36
N ALA A 200 15.93 7.67 -3.59
CA ALA A 200 15.71 8.93 -4.31
C ALA A 200 16.05 10.17 -3.49
N LEU A 201 15.81 10.11 -2.18
CA LEU A 201 16.05 11.22 -1.26
C LEU A 201 17.49 11.28 -0.75
N ASP A 202 18.18 10.13 -0.67
CA ASP A 202 19.50 9.98 -0.02
C ASP A 202 19.52 10.56 1.41
N ARG A 203 18.35 10.54 2.08
CA ARG A 203 18.16 10.98 3.46
C ARG A 203 16.87 10.41 4.02
N ILE A 204 16.80 10.45 5.34
CA ILE A 204 15.58 10.24 6.12
C ILE A 204 15.21 11.60 6.70
N GLY A 205 13.92 11.94 6.69
CA GLY A 205 13.49 13.16 7.36
C GLY A 205 12.13 13.68 6.87
N LEU A 206 11.82 14.88 7.37
CA LEU A 206 10.65 15.64 6.97
C LEU A 206 10.53 15.83 5.47
N GLY A 207 9.32 16.05 5.00
CA GLY A 207 9.04 16.43 3.62
C GLY A 207 7.55 16.50 3.35
N THR A 208 7.21 16.92 2.13
CA THR A 208 5.84 16.82 1.62
C THR A 208 5.86 16.01 0.34
N ALA A 209 5.02 14.99 0.24
CA ALA A 209 4.96 14.07 -0.87
C ALA A 209 3.59 14.15 -1.55
N GLN A 210 3.58 14.22 -2.88
CA GLN A 210 2.41 13.90 -3.68
C GLN A 210 2.60 12.49 -4.22
N VAL A 211 1.62 11.62 -3.97
CA VAL A 211 1.67 10.20 -4.32
C VAL A 211 0.50 9.93 -5.27
N GLU A 212 0.81 9.32 -6.41
CA GLU A 212 -0.15 8.85 -7.41
C GLU A 212 0.02 7.34 -7.54
N ILE A 213 -1.03 6.59 -7.22
CA ILE A 213 -1.10 5.13 -7.24
C ILE A 213 -2.10 4.74 -8.32
N GLU A 214 -1.67 3.92 -9.26
CA GLU A 214 -2.52 3.32 -10.28
C GLU A 214 -2.39 1.79 -10.18
N ILE A 215 -3.52 1.11 -9.98
CA ILE A 215 -3.59 -0.35 -9.89
C ILE A 215 -4.57 -0.86 -10.94
N LYS A 216 -4.16 -1.88 -11.71
CA LYS A 216 -4.99 -2.48 -12.76
C LYS A 216 -5.14 -3.98 -12.58
N GLY A 217 -6.37 -4.45 -12.76
CA GLY A 217 -6.73 -5.84 -12.91
C GLY A 217 -6.88 -6.27 -14.38
N GLU A 218 -7.06 -7.57 -14.60
CA GLU A 218 -7.21 -8.18 -15.92
C GLU A 218 -8.54 -7.83 -16.61
N ARG A 219 -9.59 -7.55 -15.83
CA ARG A 219 -10.94 -7.26 -16.35
C ARG A 219 -11.18 -5.76 -16.50
N GLU A 220 -11.99 -5.40 -17.49
CA GLU A 220 -12.50 -4.04 -17.64
C GLU A 220 -13.26 -3.60 -16.38
N GLY A 221 -13.05 -2.37 -15.93
CA GLY A 221 -13.61 -1.85 -14.67
C GLY A 221 -12.73 -2.07 -13.43
N GLN A 222 -11.73 -2.97 -13.50
CA GLN A 222 -10.78 -3.20 -12.40
C GLN A 222 -9.61 -2.21 -12.45
N GLU A 223 -9.91 -0.92 -12.44
CA GLU A 223 -8.89 0.15 -12.45
C GLU A 223 -9.08 1.07 -11.26
N LEU A 224 -8.06 1.17 -10.42
CA LEU A 224 -8.00 2.09 -9.30
C LEU A 224 -6.97 3.18 -9.58
N PHE A 225 -7.38 4.44 -9.41
CA PHE A 225 -6.48 5.57 -9.39
C PHE A 225 -6.65 6.35 -8.09
N ARG A 226 -5.59 6.43 -7.29
CA ARG A 226 -5.57 7.19 -6.04
C ARG A 226 -4.46 8.24 -6.10
N LYS A 227 -4.82 9.49 -5.83
CA LYS A 227 -3.87 10.59 -5.72
C LYS A 227 -4.03 11.26 -4.37
N ASN A 228 -2.96 11.38 -3.61
CA ASN A 228 -2.99 12.08 -2.34
C ASN A 228 -1.70 12.88 -2.09
N MET A 229 -1.74 13.79 -1.12
CA MET A 229 -0.62 14.59 -0.66
C MET A 229 -0.44 14.42 0.84
N TYR A 230 0.79 14.13 1.25
CA TYR A 230 1.16 13.81 2.62
C TYR A 230 2.25 14.75 3.10
N TYR A 231 2.20 15.09 4.39
CA TYR A 231 3.26 15.80 5.07
C TYR A 231 3.76 14.96 6.24
N SER A 232 5.07 14.93 6.44
CA SER A 232 5.65 14.40 7.67
C SER A 232 6.72 15.35 8.19
N SER A 233 6.72 15.52 9.51
CA SER A 233 7.77 16.24 10.23
C SER A 233 8.96 15.34 10.61
N ASP A 234 8.80 14.02 10.50
CA ASP A 234 9.80 13.02 10.91
C ASP A 234 10.28 12.21 9.71
N ASP A 235 9.38 11.48 9.03
CA ASP A 235 9.75 10.55 7.97
C ASP A 235 8.72 10.51 6.85
N ILE A 236 8.98 11.28 5.80
CA ILE A 236 8.07 11.35 4.65
C ILE A 236 7.97 10.02 3.88
N ALA A 237 8.98 9.15 3.94
CA ALA A 237 8.95 7.87 3.24
C ALA A 237 7.89 6.92 3.81
N ILE A 238 7.67 6.98 5.11
CA ILE A 238 6.65 6.16 5.79
C ILE A 238 5.27 6.80 5.66
N GLN A 239 5.18 8.12 5.83
CA GLN A 239 3.91 8.80 5.69
C GLN A 239 3.32 8.67 4.28
N ALA A 240 4.16 8.70 3.24
CA ALA A 240 3.71 8.60 1.85
C ALA A 240 3.08 7.25 1.48
N ILE A 241 3.20 6.22 2.32
CA ILE A 241 2.67 4.87 2.05
C ILE A 241 1.61 4.41 3.06
N THR A 242 1.09 5.31 3.91
CA THR A 242 0.15 4.95 4.98
C THR A 242 -1.15 4.32 4.48
N GLU A 243 -1.66 4.76 3.33
CA GLU A 243 -2.87 4.17 2.70
C GLU A 243 -2.60 2.83 2.01
N MET A 244 -1.34 2.50 1.69
CA MET A 244 -1.00 1.34 0.85
C MET A 244 -1.52 0.00 1.42
N PRO A 245 -1.38 -0.30 2.73
CA PRO A 245 -1.89 -1.54 3.29
C PRO A 245 -3.41 -1.69 3.14
N GLU A 246 -4.17 -0.62 3.42
CA GLU A 246 -5.62 -0.65 3.31
C GLU A 246 -6.08 -0.77 1.86
N ILE A 247 -5.46 -0.03 0.93
CA ILE A 247 -5.77 -0.14 -0.51
C ILE A 247 -5.57 -1.57 -0.99
N ILE A 248 -4.44 -2.20 -0.65
CA ILE A 248 -4.16 -3.58 -1.06
C ILE A 248 -5.15 -4.54 -0.40
N ASP A 249 -5.47 -4.36 0.88
CA ASP A 249 -6.43 -5.19 1.60
C ASP A 249 -7.83 -5.13 0.96
N LEU A 250 -8.34 -3.94 0.67
CA LEU A 250 -9.64 -3.73 0.03
C LEU A 250 -9.71 -4.33 -1.37
N ILE A 251 -8.60 -4.35 -2.12
CA ILE A 251 -8.55 -4.99 -3.44
C ILE A 251 -8.58 -6.53 -3.29
N VAL A 252 -7.74 -7.06 -2.40
CA VAL A 252 -7.53 -8.49 -2.23
C VAL A 252 -8.72 -9.19 -1.57
N ASN A 253 -9.24 -8.59 -0.51
CA ASN A 253 -10.23 -9.17 0.39
C ASN A 253 -11.65 -8.64 0.13
N ASN A 254 -11.90 -8.06 -1.05
CA ASN A 254 -13.25 -7.67 -1.46
C ASN A 254 -14.18 -8.91 -1.58
N TYR A 255 -15.49 -8.70 -1.35
CA TYR A 255 -16.49 -9.76 -1.39
C TYR A 255 -17.06 -10.06 -2.78
N PHE A 256 -16.77 -9.23 -3.80
CA PHE A 256 -17.47 -9.25 -5.08
C PHE A 256 -16.79 -10.12 -6.12
N GLU A 257 -15.51 -9.85 -6.39
CA GLU A 257 -14.77 -10.58 -7.41
C GLU A 257 -13.25 -10.61 -7.18
N MET A 258 -12.62 -11.66 -7.72
CA MET A 258 -11.17 -11.77 -7.71
C MET A 258 -10.54 -10.74 -8.65
N VAL A 259 -9.59 -9.98 -8.13
CA VAL A 259 -8.79 -9.02 -8.91
C VAL A 259 -7.46 -9.66 -9.28
N ASN A 260 -7.33 -10.05 -10.55
CA ASN A 260 -6.07 -10.53 -11.11
C ASN A 260 -5.21 -9.34 -11.51
N LEU A 261 -4.34 -8.88 -10.61
CA LEU A 261 -3.51 -7.71 -10.84
C LEU A 261 -2.55 -7.89 -12.02
N THR A 262 -2.55 -6.91 -12.92
CA THR A 262 -1.68 -6.86 -14.11
C THR A 262 -0.66 -5.73 -14.04
N GLU A 263 -0.88 -4.72 -13.20
CA GLU A 263 0.03 -3.57 -13.05
C GLU A 263 -0.18 -2.84 -11.73
N ILE A 264 0.92 -2.40 -11.11
CA ILE A 264 0.94 -1.43 -10.02
C ILE A 264 1.96 -0.35 -10.40
N ASN A 265 1.49 0.88 -10.62
CA ASN A 265 2.31 2.04 -10.88
C ASN A 265 2.21 3.02 -9.72
N ILE A 266 3.35 3.49 -9.24
CA ILE A 266 3.42 4.47 -8.15
C ILE A 266 4.38 5.59 -8.56
N ASP A 267 3.85 6.80 -8.77
CA ASP A 267 4.63 8.03 -9.00
C ASP A 267 4.59 8.89 -7.73
N ILE A 268 5.77 9.24 -7.22
CA ILE A 268 5.92 10.01 -5.99
C ILE A 268 6.75 11.26 -6.28
N LYS A 269 6.24 12.42 -5.94
CA LYS A 269 6.96 13.69 -6.01
C LYS A 269 7.16 14.22 -4.61
N ILE A 270 8.41 14.38 -4.17
CA ILE A 270 8.76 14.80 -2.82
C ILE A 270 9.46 16.15 -2.86
N ASP A 271 8.95 17.09 -2.07
CA ASP A 271 9.60 18.36 -1.76
C ASP A 271 10.15 18.32 -0.34
N ASN A 272 11.37 18.81 -0.15
CA ASN A 272 11.98 18.92 1.17
C ASN A 272 11.38 20.07 2.00
N LYS A 273 10.53 20.91 1.40
CA LYS A 273 9.82 21.99 2.08
C LYS A 273 8.59 21.48 2.82
N LYS A 274 8.23 22.19 3.90
CA LYS A 274 6.95 22.03 4.60
C LYS A 274 5.86 22.76 3.82
N LYS A 275 5.13 22.05 2.97
CA LYS A 275 3.95 22.59 2.29
C LYS A 275 2.72 22.17 3.08
N ILE A 276 2.51 22.88 4.19
CA ILE A 276 1.34 22.71 5.06
C ILE A 276 0.66 24.05 5.29
N GLY A 277 -0.64 24.02 5.52
CA GLY A 277 -1.44 25.17 5.94
C GLY A 277 -2.44 24.78 7.01
N LYS A 278 -2.63 25.68 7.99
CA LYS A 278 -3.60 25.48 9.07
C LYS A 278 -4.84 26.33 8.84
N ILE A 279 -6.02 25.75 8.96
CA ILE A 279 -7.29 26.48 9.02
C ILE A 279 -7.29 27.30 10.31
N GLU A 280 -7.43 28.62 10.18
CA GLU A 280 -7.34 29.57 11.30
C GLU A 280 -8.69 30.18 11.65
N GLU A 281 -9.52 30.47 10.65
CA GLU A 281 -10.81 31.11 10.84
C GLU A 281 -11.78 30.78 9.68
N ILE A 282 -13.06 30.68 10.00
CA ILE A 282 -14.17 30.60 9.03
C ILE A 282 -15.00 31.87 9.18
N VAL A 283 -15.31 32.54 8.06
CA VAL A 283 -16.22 33.69 8.03
C VAL A 283 -17.36 33.39 7.07
N LEU A 284 -18.59 33.30 7.59
CA LEU A 284 -19.78 33.18 6.76
C LEU A 284 -20.15 34.54 6.16
N GLU A 285 -20.53 34.57 4.87
CA GLU A 285 -21.05 35.79 4.26
C GLU A 285 -22.42 36.16 4.83
N ASN A 286 -23.27 35.16 5.04
CA ASN A 286 -24.54 35.27 5.75
C ASN A 286 -24.69 34.10 6.72
N SER A 287 -25.09 34.40 7.96
CA SER A 287 -25.40 33.39 8.98
C SER A 287 -26.87 32.94 8.95
N SER A 288 -27.67 33.46 8.03
CA SER A 288 -29.07 33.07 7.81
C SER A 288 -29.30 32.82 6.32
N ILE A 289 -29.65 31.59 5.97
CA ILE A 289 -29.71 31.10 4.58
C ILE A 289 -31.07 30.46 4.33
N LYS A 290 -31.67 30.77 3.18
CA LYS A 290 -32.93 30.14 2.80
C LYS A 290 -32.67 28.77 2.17
N PRO A 291 -33.56 27.79 2.40
CA PRO A 291 -33.54 26.55 1.64
C PRO A 291 -33.48 26.81 0.13
N GLY A 292 -32.58 26.14 -0.57
CA GLY A 292 -32.33 26.32 -2.01
C GLY A 292 -31.22 27.31 -2.37
N ASP A 293 -30.81 28.18 -1.44
CA ASP A 293 -29.72 29.15 -1.62
C ASP A 293 -28.34 28.51 -1.34
N TYR A 294 -27.28 29.30 -1.50
CA TYR A 294 -25.89 28.87 -1.29
C TYR A 294 -25.33 29.41 0.03
N LEU A 295 -24.72 28.51 0.81
CA LEU A 295 -23.82 28.83 1.91
C LEU A 295 -22.44 29.16 1.35
N GLU A 296 -22.04 30.42 1.53
CA GLU A 296 -20.73 30.93 1.14
C GLU A 296 -19.92 31.21 2.40
N ALA A 297 -18.82 30.49 2.55
CA ALA A 297 -17.91 30.58 3.68
C ALA A 297 -16.50 30.88 3.19
N LYS A 298 -15.91 31.96 3.74
CA LYS A 298 -14.53 32.33 3.51
C LYS A 298 -13.64 31.63 4.55
N ILE A 299 -12.83 30.71 4.07
CA ILE A 299 -11.88 29.93 4.87
C ILE A 299 -10.53 30.64 4.84
N LYS A 300 -10.07 31.09 5.99
CA LYS A 300 -8.76 31.71 6.18
C LYS A 300 -7.75 30.66 6.62
N ILE A 301 -6.71 30.52 5.83
CA ILE A 301 -5.68 29.50 6.00
C ILE A 301 -4.35 30.19 6.22
N ARG A 302 -3.58 29.71 7.20
CA ARG A 302 -2.22 30.13 7.48
C ARG A 302 -1.24 29.10 6.91
N PRO A 303 -0.66 29.31 5.71
CA PRO A 303 0.44 28.47 5.25
C PRO A 303 1.65 28.62 6.17
N PHE A 304 2.47 27.57 6.24
CA PHE A 304 3.62 27.54 7.14
C PHE A 304 4.63 28.66 6.83
N ARG A 305 4.68 29.67 7.70
CA ARG A 305 5.55 30.86 7.59
C ARG A 305 5.28 31.73 6.36
N GLU A 306 4.05 31.74 5.87
CA GLU A 306 3.63 32.65 4.80
C GLU A 306 2.43 33.50 5.24
N GLU A 307 2.01 34.41 4.37
CA GLU A 307 0.85 35.27 4.63
C GLU A 307 -0.45 34.47 4.59
N LEU A 308 -1.45 34.96 5.32
CA LEU A 308 -2.78 34.36 5.33
C LEU A 308 -3.36 34.37 3.91
N ILE A 309 -3.91 33.23 3.49
CA ILE A 309 -4.65 33.10 2.23
C ILE A 309 -6.12 32.84 2.52
N GLU A 310 -6.98 33.23 1.58
CA GLU A 310 -8.43 33.03 1.67
C GLU A 310 -8.89 32.08 0.56
N LYS A 311 -9.76 31.14 0.91
CA LYS A 311 -10.45 30.24 -0.02
C LYS A 311 -11.95 30.34 0.20
N MET A 312 -12.72 30.37 -0.89
CA MET A 312 -14.18 30.45 -0.82
C MET A 312 -14.75 29.05 -0.97
N LEU A 313 -15.50 28.63 0.05
CA LEU A 313 -16.27 27.39 0.09
C LEU A 313 -17.73 27.72 -0.19
N THR A 314 -18.32 26.99 -1.14
CA THR A 314 -19.72 27.15 -1.52
C THR A 314 -20.43 25.80 -1.40
N ILE A 315 -21.54 25.78 -0.65
CA ILE A 315 -22.39 24.61 -0.46
C ILE A 315 -23.82 25.00 -0.79
N ARG A 316 -24.52 24.22 -1.63
CA ARG A 316 -25.93 24.47 -1.93
C ARG A 316 -26.80 23.79 -0.87
N ILE A 317 -27.65 24.55 -0.21
CA ILE A 317 -28.62 24.00 0.74
C ILE A 317 -29.83 23.49 -0.07
N PRO A 318 -30.28 22.24 0.13
CA PRO A 318 -31.48 21.72 -0.51
C PRO A 318 -32.71 22.61 -0.28
N SER A 319 -33.63 22.63 -1.25
CA SER A 319 -34.84 23.45 -1.16
C SER A 319 -35.88 22.91 -0.18
N ASP A 320 -35.75 21.64 0.19
CA ASP A 320 -36.59 20.89 1.13
C ASP A 320 -36.01 20.86 2.55
N THR A 321 -34.88 21.53 2.81
CA THR A 321 -34.30 21.66 4.13
C THR A 321 -35.29 22.33 5.11
N PRO A 322 -35.59 21.72 6.26
CA PRO A 322 -36.47 22.32 7.27
C PRO A 322 -35.81 23.57 7.88
N PRO A 323 -36.60 24.58 8.32
CA PRO A 323 -36.08 25.68 9.11
C PRO A 323 -35.51 25.17 10.44
N GLY A 324 -34.32 25.64 10.83
CA GLY A 324 -33.68 25.22 12.07
C GLY A 324 -32.24 25.72 12.16
N GLU A 325 -31.55 25.34 13.22
CA GLU A 325 -30.11 25.55 13.32
C GLU A 325 -29.35 24.53 12.46
N ALA A 326 -28.24 24.96 11.89
CA ALA A 326 -27.34 24.10 11.15
C ALA A 326 -25.89 24.40 11.54
N LEU A 327 -25.01 23.43 11.32
CA LEU A 327 -23.59 23.54 11.61
C LEU A 327 -22.79 23.33 10.32
N LEU A 328 -21.90 24.26 10.01
CA LEU A 328 -20.86 24.06 9.01
C LEU A 328 -19.59 23.59 9.71
N MET A 329 -19.16 22.38 9.39
CA MET A 329 -17.89 21.79 9.78
C MET A 329 -16.88 21.96 8.64
N VAL A 330 -15.68 22.46 8.93
CA VAL A 330 -14.61 22.59 7.94
C VAL A 330 -13.36 21.89 8.44
N ASN A 331 -12.94 20.88 7.69
CA ASN A 331 -11.82 20.01 7.99
C ASN A 331 -10.70 20.14 6.96
N GLY A 332 -9.46 20.13 7.43
CA GLY A 332 -8.28 19.89 6.61
C GLY A 332 -8.10 18.41 6.33
N GLY A 333 -7.98 18.03 5.06
CA GLY A 333 -7.87 16.63 4.68
C GLY A 333 -6.59 15.95 5.15
N GLY A 334 -5.58 16.71 5.60
CA GLY A 334 -4.32 16.19 6.14
C GLY A 334 -4.43 15.67 7.57
N GLU A 335 -5.51 15.98 8.29
CA GLU A 335 -5.72 15.59 9.69
C GLU A 335 -6.72 14.44 9.85
N LEU A 336 -7.40 14.05 8.75
CA LEU A 336 -8.38 12.96 8.73
C LEU A 336 -7.77 11.60 9.09
N ASP A 337 -6.49 11.35 8.81
CA ASP A 337 -5.81 10.09 9.17
C ASP A 337 -5.63 9.91 10.70
N ASN A 338 -5.50 11.00 11.47
CA ASN A 338 -5.30 10.90 12.93
C ASN A 338 -6.61 10.80 13.71
N GLN A 339 -7.72 11.29 13.17
CA GLN A 339 -9.04 11.23 13.84
C GLN A 339 -9.84 9.96 13.48
N GLN A 340 -9.38 9.19 12.49
CA GLN A 340 -9.98 7.89 12.20
C GLN A 340 -9.77 6.87 13.34
N GLU A 341 -8.80 7.02 14.24
CA GLU A 341 -8.73 6.14 15.42
C GLU A 341 -9.97 6.28 16.36
N GLU A 342 -10.74 7.37 16.28
CA GLU A 342 -12.00 7.54 17.04
C GLU A 342 -13.28 7.37 16.18
N PHE A 343 -13.18 7.36 14.85
CA PHE A 343 -14.31 7.12 13.91
C PHE A 343 -14.26 5.77 13.16
N VAL A 344 -13.26 4.92 13.38
CA VAL A 344 -13.19 3.53 12.83
C VAL A 344 -14.28 2.58 13.40
N ASN A 345 -15.36 3.14 13.96
CA ASN A 345 -16.54 2.40 14.38
C ASN A 345 -17.86 2.82 13.69
N SER A 346 -17.81 3.55 12.56
CA SER A 346 -18.99 3.85 11.73
C SER A 346 -18.53 3.93 10.27
N ASP A 347 -18.84 3.03 9.34
CA ASP A 347 -19.84 2.00 9.22
C ASP A 347 -19.19 0.82 8.50
N LYS A 348 -19.78 -0.39 8.58
CA LYS A 348 -19.60 -1.31 7.47
C LYS A 348 -20.23 -0.64 6.26
N GLN A 349 -19.44 0.06 5.45
CA GLN A 349 -19.89 0.50 4.14
C GLN A 349 -20.29 -0.77 3.40
N ASP A 350 -21.60 -0.97 3.28
CA ASP A 350 -22.20 -2.05 2.52
C ASP A 350 -22.02 -1.71 1.03
N TYR A 351 -20.79 -1.90 0.54
CA TYR A 351 -20.50 -1.85 -0.88
C TYR A 351 -21.40 -2.85 -1.61
N LYS A 352 -21.82 -2.49 -2.82
CA LYS A 352 -22.66 -3.36 -3.68
C LYS A 352 -21.86 -3.96 -4.83
N SER A 353 -20.65 -3.43 -5.10
CA SER A 353 -19.79 -3.86 -6.19
C SER A 353 -18.32 -3.50 -5.95
N LEU A 354 -17.40 -4.10 -6.71
CA LEU A 354 -15.98 -3.74 -6.68
C LEU A 354 -15.76 -2.32 -7.21
N GLU A 355 -16.53 -1.90 -8.21
CA GLU A 355 -16.47 -0.55 -8.76
C GLU A 355 -16.80 0.50 -7.70
N GLU A 356 -17.76 0.22 -6.80
CA GLU A 356 -18.05 1.09 -5.66
C GLU A 356 -16.88 1.14 -4.66
N VAL A 357 -16.21 0.02 -4.39
CA VAL A 357 -15.00 -0.01 -3.54
C VAL A 357 -13.89 0.84 -4.15
N PHE A 358 -13.62 0.67 -5.44
CA PHE A 358 -12.55 1.42 -6.12
C PHE A 358 -12.88 2.90 -6.20
N LYS A 359 -14.15 3.23 -6.47
CA LYS A 359 -14.62 4.60 -6.47
C LYS A 359 -14.51 5.25 -5.09
N ASP A 360 -14.88 4.54 -4.02
CA ASP A 360 -14.72 5.03 -2.65
C ASP A 360 -13.25 5.39 -2.39
N ILE A 361 -12.32 4.45 -2.61
CA ILE A 361 -10.89 4.68 -2.42
C ILE A 361 -10.42 5.90 -3.24
N SER A 362 -10.82 6.00 -4.50
CA SER A 362 -10.47 7.13 -5.38
C SER A 362 -11.01 8.47 -4.88
N ASP A 363 -12.26 8.51 -4.39
CA ASP A 363 -12.98 9.73 -4.01
C ASP A 363 -12.76 10.17 -2.56
N ARG A 364 -12.10 9.33 -1.73
CA ARG A 364 -11.68 9.65 -0.37
C ARG A 364 -10.96 10.99 -0.31
N SER A 365 -11.20 11.69 0.80
CA SER A 365 -10.59 12.98 1.07
C SER A 365 -9.07 12.92 0.94
N ARG A 366 -8.49 14.01 0.41
CA ARG A 366 -7.05 14.12 0.14
C ARG A 366 -6.44 15.12 1.12
N GLY A 367 -5.19 14.90 1.50
CA GLY A 367 -4.43 15.73 2.42
C GLY A 367 -4.38 17.20 2.01
N ASN A 368 -4.40 17.49 0.70
CA ASN A 368 -4.44 18.84 0.14
C ASN A 368 -5.85 19.35 -0.16
N GLN A 369 -6.87 18.88 0.57
CA GLN A 369 -8.23 19.36 0.46
C GLN A 369 -8.70 20.06 1.73
N ILE A 370 -9.61 21.01 1.54
CA ILE A 370 -10.49 21.54 2.56
C ILE A 370 -11.84 20.91 2.32
N ILE A 371 -12.40 20.25 3.33
CA ILE A 371 -13.70 19.60 3.27
C ILE A 371 -14.67 20.41 4.13
N GLY A 372 -15.72 20.92 3.53
CA GLY A 372 -16.83 21.55 4.23
C GLY A 372 -18.04 20.62 4.24
N GLU A 373 -18.60 20.39 5.42
CA GLU A 373 -19.75 19.52 5.64
C GLU A 373 -20.82 20.29 6.41
N VAL A 374 -22.07 20.19 5.96
CA VAL A 374 -23.20 20.81 6.66
C VAL A 374 -24.03 19.74 7.34
N ILE A 375 -24.24 19.92 8.65
CA ILE A 375 -25.17 19.15 9.46
C ILE A 375 -26.39 20.04 9.75
N ILE A 376 -27.58 19.55 9.43
CA ILE A 376 -28.84 20.26 9.68
C ILE A 376 -29.52 19.61 10.89
N TYR A 377 -29.83 20.38 11.92
CA TYR A 377 -30.58 19.86 13.06
C TYR A 377 -32.08 19.93 12.75
N SER A 378 -32.73 18.76 12.62
CA SER A 378 -34.19 18.69 12.50
C SER A 378 -34.85 18.80 13.88
N ASP A 379 -35.71 19.79 14.08
CA ASP A 379 -36.44 20.05 15.33
C ASP A 379 -37.60 19.05 15.62
N GLU A 380 -37.63 17.87 15.01
CA GLU A 380 -38.72 16.89 15.23
C GLU A 380 -38.73 16.24 16.63
N LEU A 381 -37.89 16.69 17.56
CA LEU A 381 -37.73 16.10 18.90
C LEU A 381 -38.37 16.88 20.07
N THR A 382 -39.31 17.80 19.81
CA THR A 382 -40.14 18.39 20.87
C THR A 382 -41.62 18.06 20.73
N SER A 383 -41.95 16.77 20.88
CA SER A 383 -43.22 16.40 21.52
C SER A 383 -43.01 15.24 22.48
N GLU A 384 -43.03 15.54 23.78
CA GLU A 384 -43.11 14.54 24.84
C GLU A 384 -44.39 13.71 24.65
N LYS A 385 -44.24 12.47 24.18
CA LYS A 385 -45.23 11.41 24.42
C LYS A 385 -44.52 10.09 24.75
N GLU A 386 -44.58 9.78 26.03
CA GLU A 386 -44.63 8.47 26.69
C GLU A 386 -43.95 7.29 25.97
N THR A 387 -42.86 6.86 26.61
CA THR A 387 -42.24 5.54 26.62
C THR A 387 -43.15 4.38 26.17
N SER A 388 -42.79 3.76 25.04
CA SER A 388 -43.08 2.36 24.76
C SER A 388 -41.88 1.70 24.07
N GLU A 389 -41.47 0.54 24.58
CA GLU A 389 -40.21 -0.18 24.31
C GLU A 389 -40.06 -0.78 22.89
N ASP A 390 -40.81 -0.31 21.89
CA ASP A 390 -40.79 -0.87 20.52
C ASP A 390 -40.17 0.09 19.47
N GLY A 391 -39.52 1.18 19.91
CA GLY A 391 -38.94 2.22 19.05
C GLY A 391 -37.47 2.04 18.64
N LEU A 392 -36.81 0.96 19.06
CA LEU A 392 -35.35 0.76 18.88
C LEU A 392 -34.92 0.27 17.48
N LYS A 393 -35.79 0.37 16.46
CA LYS A 393 -35.50 -0.13 15.09
C LYS A 393 -35.77 0.85 13.94
N LYS A 394 -35.92 2.14 14.20
CA LYS A 394 -36.00 3.17 13.15
C LYS A 394 -35.29 4.45 13.59
N LYS A 395 -33.96 4.47 13.45
CA LYS A 395 -33.14 5.70 13.42
C LYS A 395 -32.00 5.46 12.43
N GLU A 396 -32.39 5.26 11.19
CA GLU A 396 -31.54 5.42 10.02
C GLU A 396 -32.36 6.36 9.12
N GLU A 397 -32.44 7.62 9.51
CA GLU A 397 -32.82 8.67 8.56
C GLU A 397 -31.52 9.10 7.91
N GLU A 398 -31.49 9.02 6.58
CA GLU A 398 -30.39 9.47 5.73
C GLU A 398 -29.98 10.89 6.13
N GLU A 399 -28.89 11.03 6.89
CA GLU A 399 -28.20 12.30 7.02
C GLU A 399 -27.68 12.65 5.63
N ASN A 400 -28.40 13.51 4.90
CA ASN A 400 -27.93 14.11 3.67
C ASN A 400 -26.76 15.05 4.01
N LEU A 401 -25.57 14.48 4.19
CA LEU A 401 -24.32 15.21 4.37
C LEU A 401 -24.03 16.01 3.10
N LEU A 402 -24.15 17.33 3.18
CA LEU A 402 -23.82 18.23 2.08
C LEU A 402 -22.32 18.53 2.14
N ILE A 403 -21.56 17.92 1.23
CA ILE A 403 -20.10 18.01 1.23
C ILE A 403 -19.63 18.91 0.08
N SER A 404 -18.69 19.81 0.36
CA SER A 404 -17.95 20.58 -0.64
C SER A 404 -16.45 20.47 -0.39
N LYS A 405 -15.66 20.28 -1.45
CA LYS A 405 -14.21 20.04 -1.38
C LYS A 405 -13.46 21.10 -2.20
N ILE A 406 -12.47 21.74 -1.59
CA ILE A 406 -11.56 22.68 -2.28
C ILE A 406 -10.16 22.10 -2.29
N GLU A 407 -9.49 22.11 -3.46
CA GLU A 407 -8.10 21.69 -3.57
C GLU A 407 -7.11 22.84 -3.31
N THR A 408 -5.99 22.49 -2.70
CA THR A 408 -4.84 23.36 -2.45
C THR A 408 -3.54 22.69 -2.94
N ASP A 409 -2.44 23.44 -2.94
CA ASP A 409 -1.09 22.98 -3.28
C ASP A 409 -0.25 22.60 -2.04
N MET A 410 -0.90 22.49 -0.88
CA MET A 410 -0.30 22.18 0.43
C MET A 410 -1.23 21.27 1.23
N VAL A 411 -0.66 20.46 2.13
CA VAL A 411 -1.48 19.67 3.05
C VAL A 411 -2.20 20.59 4.02
N ILE A 412 -3.51 20.42 4.20
CA ILE A 412 -4.32 21.27 5.07
C ILE A 412 -4.62 20.54 6.37
N GLU A 413 -4.32 21.22 7.48
CA GLU A 413 -4.58 20.80 8.84
C GLU A 413 -5.58 21.75 9.50
N GLY A 414 -6.25 21.31 10.54
CA GLY A 414 -7.20 22.06 11.34
C GLY A 414 -8.64 21.60 11.13
N TYR A 415 -9.42 21.80 12.19
CA TYR A 415 -10.86 21.65 12.21
C TYR A 415 -11.46 22.90 12.83
N LEU A 416 -12.52 23.42 12.21
CA LEU A 416 -13.34 24.48 12.78
C LEU A 416 -14.81 24.21 12.44
N GLU A 417 -15.69 24.61 13.35
CA GLU A 417 -17.13 24.54 13.17
C GLU A 417 -17.75 25.92 13.38
N ILE A 418 -18.79 26.24 12.61
CA ILE A 418 -19.53 27.49 12.75
C ILE A 418 -21.04 27.24 12.59
N PRO A 419 -21.85 27.63 13.58
CA PRO A 419 -23.30 27.51 13.47
C PRO A 419 -23.88 28.59 12.55
N PHE A 420 -24.99 28.26 11.88
CA PHE A 420 -25.80 29.16 11.08
C PHE A 420 -27.29 28.75 11.13
N THR A 421 -28.15 29.56 10.51
CA THR A 421 -29.62 29.40 10.52
C THR A 421 -30.23 29.46 9.13
#